data_AF-A0A4P6JKV3-F1
#
_entry.id   AF-A0A4P6JKV3-F1
#
_cell.length_a   1.000
_cell.length_b   1.000
_cell.length_c   1.000
_cell.angle_alpha   90.00
_cell.angle_beta   90.00
_cell.angle_gamma   90.00
#
_symmetry.space_group_name_H-M   'P 1'
#
loop_
_entity.id
_entity.type
_entity.pdbx_description
1 polymer ?
#
loop_
_entity_poly.entity_id
_entity_poly.type
_entity_poly.pdbx_seq_one_letter_code
_entity_poly.pdbx_strand_id
1 'polypeptide(L)'
;MWLKVSMSLRIILNETHKRLLLLWDYKFDTLMQALIISLIFLGAIFFLGKERIDQQQLPGQFLGYVIWVYARMATKNLSDDIIAEAQAGTLEQMYMSPVRPELLLVGRMIAFTISTTLVICLIACVLVIPLHIDIPLRWGVFRSCW
;
A
#
# COMPACT_ATOMS: atom_id res chain seq x y z
N MET A 1 17.23 16.62 -27.04
CA MET A 1 15.96 16.47 -26.29
C MET A 1 15.65 15.00 -26.00
N TRP A 2 15.62 14.13 -27.02
CA TRP A 2 15.36 12.68 -26.88
C TRP A 2 16.30 11.92 -25.92
N LEU A 3 17.60 12.22 -25.91
CA LEU A 3 18.56 11.60 -25.00
C LEU A 3 18.29 11.91 -23.52
N LYS A 4 17.85 13.14 -23.19
CA LYS A 4 17.52 13.54 -21.82
C LYS A 4 16.27 12.80 -21.29
N VAL A 5 15.24 12.68 -22.14
CA VAL A 5 14.01 11.95 -21.80
C VAL A 5 14.29 10.46 -21.57
N SER A 6 15.10 9.84 -22.43
CA SER A 6 15.51 8.44 -22.24
C SER A 6 16.26 8.22 -20.92
N MET A 7 17.11 9.17 -20.53
CA MET A 7 17.91 9.06 -19.31
C MET A 7 17.06 9.26 -18.04
N SER A 8 16.16 10.24 -18.02
CA SER A 8 15.20 10.43 -16.92
C SER A 8 14.29 9.23 -16.72
N LEU A 9 13.78 8.64 -17.81
CA LEU A 9 12.93 7.44 -17.72
C LEU A 9 13.70 6.25 -17.14
N ARG A 10 14.95 6.04 -17.55
CA ARG A 10 15.80 4.97 -17.02
C ARG A 10 16.07 5.13 -15.52
N ILE A 11 16.27 6.36 -15.05
CA ILE A 11 16.45 6.64 -13.62
C ILE A 11 15.20 6.23 -12.84
N ILE A 12 14.02 6.69 -13.28
CA ILE A 12 12.74 6.37 -12.64
C ILE A 12 12.54 4.84 -12.60
N LEU A 13 12.72 4.17 -13.74
CA LEU A 13 12.53 2.72 -13.82
C LEU A 13 13.52 1.94 -12.95
N ASN A 14 14.78 2.35 -12.89
CA ASN A 14 15.77 1.69 -12.04
C ASN A 14 15.45 1.87 -10.56
N GLU A 15 15.05 3.06 -10.14
CA GLU A 15 14.66 3.31 -8.74
C GLU A 15 13.39 2.54 -8.38
N THR A 16 12.41 2.50 -9.27
CA THR A 16 11.20 1.68 -9.08
C THR A 16 11.55 0.19 -8.98
N HIS A 17 12.37 -0.32 -9.90
CA HIS A 17 12.79 -1.72 -9.91
C HIS A 17 13.55 -2.11 -8.64
N LYS A 18 14.51 -1.28 -8.20
CA LYS A 18 15.24 -1.46 -6.94
C LYS A 18 14.28 -1.60 -5.76
N ARG A 19 13.26 -0.75 -5.67
CA ARG A 19 12.28 -0.80 -4.58
C ARG A 19 11.38 -2.02 -4.63
N LEU A 20 10.96 -2.44 -5.82
CA LEU A 20 10.21 -3.69 -5.98
C LEU A 20 11.04 -4.91 -5.61
N LEU A 21 12.35 -4.91 -5.90
CA LEU A 21 13.25 -5.96 -5.44
C LEU A 21 13.36 -5.98 -3.91
N LEU A 22 13.49 -4.82 -3.27
CA LEU A 22 13.49 -4.74 -1.81
C LEU A 22 12.18 -5.30 -1.23
N LEU A 23 11.02 -4.95 -1.78
CA LEU A 23 9.74 -5.54 -1.36
C LEU A 23 9.77 -7.08 -1.45
N TRP A 24 10.35 -7.62 -2.51
CA TRP A 24 10.45 -9.07 -2.75
C TRP A 24 11.44 -9.77 -1.80
N ASP A 25 12.56 -9.14 -1.50
CA ASP A 25 13.53 -9.64 -0.54
C ASP A 25 12.89 -9.68 0.86
N TYR A 26 12.19 -8.61 1.25
CA TYR A 26 11.44 -8.49 2.50
C TYR A 26 9.98 -8.99 2.39
N LYS A 27 9.73 -9.99 1.55
CA LYS A 27 8.39 -10.58 1.37
C LYS A 27 7.77 -11.12 2.66
N PHE A 28 8.59 -11.66 3.57
CA PHE A 28 8.08 -12.19 4.83
C PHE A 28 7.54 -11.08 5.73
N ASP A 29 8.25 -9.95 5.81
CA ASP A 29 7.79 -8.77 6.54
C ASP A 29 6.47 -8.25 5.96
N THR A 30 6.39 -8.16 4.64
CA THR A 30 5.16 -7.75 3.92
C THR A 30 4.00 -8.72 4.17
N LEU A 31 4.26 -10.03 4.17
CA LEU A 31 3.27 -11.07 4.47
C LEU A 31 2.76 -10.95 5.91
N MET A 32 3.68 -10.79 6.87
CA MET A 32 3.33 -10.63 8.28
C MET A 32 2.54 -9.35 8.52
N GLN A 33 2.91 -8.25 7.87
CA GLN A 33 2.14 -7.01 7.89
C GLN A 33 0.71 -7.24 7.39
N ALA A 34 0.55 -7.88 6.23
CA ALA A 34 -0.77 -8.16 5.68
C ALA A 34 -1.60 -9.08 6.58
N LEU A 35 -0.98 -10.08 7.19
CA LEU A 35 -1.61 -10.98 8.15
C LEU A 35 -2.08 -10.22 9.39
N ILE A 36 -1.23 -9.37 9.97
CA ILE A 36 -1.58 -8.55 11.14
C ILE A 36 -2.75 -7.62 10.81
N ILE A 37 -2.72 -6.94 9.67
CA ILE A 37 -3.82 -6.09 9.21
C ILE A 37 -5.11 -6.91 9.06
N SER A 38 -5.03 -8.09 8.44
CA SER A 38 -6.19 -8.98 8.28
C SER A 38 -6.75 -9.46 9.63
N LEU A 39 -5.89 -9.79 10.59
CA LEU A 39 -6.30 -10.15 11.95
C LEU A 39 -6.96 -8.98 12.69
N ILE A 40 -6.47 -7.75 12.51
CA ILE A 40 -7.11 -6.55 13.08
C ILE A 40 -8.54 -6.41 12.55
N PHE A 41 -8.76 -6.66 11.25
CA PHE A 41 -10.10 -6.64 10.66
C PHE A 41 -11.00 -7.73 11.24
N LEU A 42 -10.51 -8.97 11.33
CA LEU A 42 -11.26 -10.08 11.92
C LEU A 42 -11.59 -9.82 13.39
N GLY A 43 -10.63 -9.29 14.15
CA GLY A 43 -10.84 -8.85 15.53
C GLY A 43 -11.91 -7.78 15.61
N ALA A 44 -11.84 -6.75 14.76
CA ALA A 44 -12.86 -5.69 14.72
C ALA A 44 -14.25 -6.26 14.42
N ILE A 45 -14.42 -7.13 13.43
CA ILE A 45 -15.72 -7.76 13.16
C ILE A 45 -16.18 -8.62 14.33
N PHE A 46 -15.27 -9.34 15.00
CA PHE A 46 -15.62 -10.16 16.15
C PHE A 46 -16.08 -9.33 17.36
N PHE A 47 -15.43 -8.19 17.63
CA PHE A 47 -15.77 -7.32 18.75
C PHE A 47 -16.97 -6.40 18.47
N LEU A 48 -17.16 -5.94 17.23
CA LEU A 48 -18.31 -5.10 16.83
C LEU A 48 -19.54 -5.93 16.39
N GLY A 49 -19.31 -7.16 15.94
CA GLY A 49 -20.37 -8.09 15.58
C GLY A 49 -21.20 -8.44 16.81
N LYS A 50 -22.53 -8.28 16.70
CA LYS A 50 -23.48 -8.82 17.69
C LYS A 50 -23.42 -10.36 17.64
N GLU A 51 -24.36 -11.05 18.30
CA GLU A 51 -24.44 -12.51 18.41
C GLU A 51 -24.22 -13.31 17.10
N ARG A 52 -24.38 -12.68 15.91
CA ARG A 52 -24.03 -13.25 14.60
C ARG A 52 -23.40 -12.19 13.70
N ILE A 53 -22.45 -12.64 12.86
CA ILE A 53 -21.87 -11.82 11.78
C ILE A 53 -22.95 -11.59 10.72
N ASP A 54 -23.36 -10.34 10.53
CA ASP A 54 -24.32 -9.96 9.49
C ASP A 54 -23.63 -9.90 8.13
N GLN A 55 -23.90 -10.91 7.31
CA GLN A 55 -23.32 -11.08 5.98
C GLN A 55 -23.71 -9.94 5.02
N GLN A 56 -24.79 -9.19 5.30
CA GLN A 56 -25.21 -8.06 4.47
C GLN A 56 -24.38 -6.79 4.70
N GLN A 57 -23.87 -6.58 5.92
CA GLN A 57 -23.08 -5.40 6.29
C GLN A 57 -21.58 -5.60 6.06
N LEU A 58 -21.15 -6.86 6.04
CA LEU A 58 -19.75 -7.26 5.93
C LEU A 58 -19.04 -6.66 4.69
N PRO A 59 -19.62 -6.65 3.48
CA PRO A 59 -18.93 -6.09 2.31
C PRO A 59 -18.70 -4.57 2.42
N GLY A 60 -19.63 -3.83 3.01
CA GLY A 60 -19.50 -2.38 3.22
C GLY A 60 -18.42 -2.04 4.24
N GLN A 61 -18.38 -2.78 5.35
CA GLN A 61 -17.34 -2.63 6.38
C GLN A 61 -15.95 -3.01 5.82
N PHE A 62 -15.87 -4.09 5.07
CA PHE A 62 -14.65 -4.52 4.40
C PHE A 62 -14.12 -3.45 3.43
N LEU A 63 -14.99 -2.90 2.57
CA LEU A 63 -14.61 -1.86 1.62
C LEU A 63 -14.08 -0.60 2.33
N GLY A 64 -14.78 -0.13 3.37
CA GLY A 64 -14.33 1.01 4.16
C GLY A 64 -12.98 0.75 4.83
N TYR A 65 -12.78 -0.45 5.37
CA TYR A 65 -11.53 -0.87 5.97
C TYR A 65 -10.37 -0.88 4.97
N VAL A 66 -10.56 -1.48 3.79
CA VAL A 66 -9.55 -1.55 2.72
C VAL A 66 -9.13 -0.15 2.26
N ILE A 67 -10.10 0.75 2.04
CA ILE A 67 -9.81 2.14 1.64
C ILE A 67 -9.00 2.86 2.73
N TRP A 68 -9.39 2.69 4.00
CA TRP A 68 -8.68 3.28 5.12
C TRP A 68 -7.24 2.74 5.25
N VAL A 69 -7.05 1.42 5.13
CA VAL A 69 -5.72 0.80 5.12
C VAL A 69 -4.87 1.34 3.97
N TYR A 70 -5.44 1.48 2.77
CA TYR A 70 -4.73 2.03 1.61
C TYR A 70 -4.21 3.44 1.87
N ALA A 71 -5.10 4.34 2.29
CA ALA A 71 -4.75 5.73 2.55
C ALA A 71 -3.68 5.85 3.64
N ARG A 72 -3.84 5.05 4.71
CA ARG A 72 -2.86 4.97 5.81
C ARG A 72 -1.49 4.50 5.29
N MET A 73 -1.43 3.40 4.55
CA MET A 73 -0.18 2.82 4.08
C MET A 73 0.53 3.73 3.08
N ALA A 74 -0.20 4.31 2.13
CA ALA A 74 0.36 5.22 1.14
C ALA A 74 1.02 6.45 1.79
N THR A 75 0.39 7.01 2.83
CA THR A 75 0.91 8.18 3.55
C THR A 75 2.07 7.82 4.48
N LYS A 76 1.92 6.74 5.25
CA LYS A 76 2.90 6.33 6.26
C LYS A 76 4.19 5.83 5.63
N ASN A 77 4.12 4.94 4.63
CA ASN A 77 5.30 4.31 4.06
C ASN A 77 6.24 5.33 3.39
N LEU A 78 5.67 6.33 2.71
CA LEU A 78 6.46 7.41 2.13
C LEU A 78 7.16 8.26 3.19
N SER A 79 6.45 8.56 4.29
CA SER A 79 6.97 9.40 5.36
C SER A 79 8.09 8.68 6.12
N ASP A 80 7.87 7.42 6.49
CA ASP A 80 8.84 6.58 7.20
C ASP A 80 10.14 6.42 6.39
N ASP A 81 10.02 6.25 5.07
CA ASP A 81 11.17 6.06 4.17
C ASP A 81 12.03 7.33 4.04
N ILE A 82 11.40 8.52 3.94
CA ILE A 82 12.13 9.80 3.93
C ILE A 82 12.82 10.03 5.28
N ILE A 83 12.12 9.76 6.38
CA ILE A 83 12.68 9.91 7.73
C ILE A 83 13.86 8.95 7.93
N ALA A 84 13.75 7.70 7.48
CA ALA A 84 14.82 6.72 7.56
C ALA A 84 16.08 7.16 6.79
N GLU A 85 15.92 7.72 5.59
CA GLU A 85 17.04 8.24 4.81
C GLU A 85 17.66 9.51 5.43
N ALA A 86 16.83 10.38 6.01
CA ALA A 86 17.31 11.55 6.74
C ALA A 86 18.13 11.13 7.96
N GLN A 87 17.65 10.15 8.73
CA GLN A 87 18.35 9.61 9.91
C GLN A 87 19.63 8.86 9.53
N ALA A 88 19.65 8.18 8.39
CA ALA A 88 20.83 7.49 7.88
C ALA A 88 21.87 8.45 7.25
N GLY A 89 21.55 9.74 7.08
CA GLY A 89 22.40 10.72 6.39
C GLY A 89 22.49 10.52 4.87
N THR A 90 21.79 9.51 4.31
CA THR A 90 21.79 9.21 2.88
C THR A 90 20.96 10.20 2.08
N LEU A 91 20.02 10.89 2.73
CA LEU A 91 19.27 11.98 2.11
C LEU A 91 20.21 13.11 1.66
N GLU A 92 21.16 13.51 2.50
CA GLU A 92 22.14 14.56 2.15
C GLU A 92 23.06 14.12 1.01
N GLN A 93 23.48 12.85 1.02
CA GLN A 93 24.27 12.26 -0.07
C GLN A 93 23.51 12.25 -1.39
N MET A 94 22.20 12.00 -1.37
CA MET A 94 21.35 12.05 -2.55
C MET A 94 21.29 13.46 -3.15
N TYR A 95 21.25 14.52 -2.32
CA TYR A 95 21.30 15.91 -2.79
C TYR A 95 22.68 16.32 -3.35
N MET A 96 23.75 15.63 -2.99
CA MET A 96 25.10 15.83 -3.57
C MET A 96 25.29 15.09 -4.90
N SER A 97 24.39 14.17 -5.26
CA SER A 97 24.43 13.44 -6.53
C SER A 97 24.11 14.36 -7.72
N PRO A 98 24.71 14.14 -8.90
CA PRO A 98 24.34 14.85 -10.13
C PRO A 98 22.93 14.51 -10.63
N VAL A 99 22.24 13.54 -10.01
CA VAL A 99 20.87 13.14 -10.34
C VAL A 99 19.87 14.04 -9.64
N ARG A 100 18.85 14.50 -10.37
CA ARG A 100 17.79 15.34 -9.80
C ARG A 100 16.97 14.57 -8.76
N PRO A 101 16.85 15.06 -7.51
CA PRO A 101 16.07 14.40 -6.45
C PRO A 101 14.61 14.15 -6.83
N GLU A 102 14.01 15.03 -7.63
CA GLU A 102 12.60 14.92 -8.01
C GLU A 102 12.33 13.64 -8.82
N LEU A 103 13.26 13.24 -9.69
CA LEU A 103 13.12 12.02 -10.51
C LEU A 103 13.16 10.76 -9.67
N LEU A 104 14.01 10.74 -8.63
CA LEU A 104 14.10 9.64 -7.67
C LEU A 104 12.81 9.54 -6.85
N LEU A 105 12.28 10.68 -6.41
CA LEU A 105 11.02 10.73 -5.67
C LEU A 105 9.84 10.20 -6.50
N VAL A 106 9.78 10.50 -7.80
CA VAL A 106 8.75 9.96 -8.70
C VAL A 106 8.86 8.44 -8.83
N GLY A 107 10.07 7.91 -9.05
CA GLY A 107 10.29 6.45 -9.11
C GLY A 107 9.89 5.75 -7.81
N ARG A 108 10.15 6.41 -6.67
CA ARG A 108 9.72 5.99 -5.34
C ARG A 108 8.20 5.97 -5.17
N MET A 109 7.51 7.04 -5.56
CA MET A 109 6.04 7.10 -5.48
C MET A 109 5.39 5.99 -6.31
N ILE A 110 5.87 5.77 -7.54
CA ILE A 110 5.36 4.71 -8.43
C ILE A 110 5.57 3.34 -7.76
N ALA A 111 6.76 3.08 -7.22
CA ALA A 111 7.03 1.83 -6.51
C ALA A 111 6.07 1.65 -5.33
N PHE A 112 5.88 2.67 -4.50
CA PHE A 112 4.98 2.60 -3.36
C PHE A 112 3.53 2.36 -3.77
N THR A 113 3.03 3.02 -4.81
CA THR A 113 1.68 2.76 -5.33
C THR A 113 1.53 1.31 -5.76
N ILE A 114 2.49 0.77 -6.51
CA ILE A 114 2.47 -0.64 -6.94
C ILE A 114 2.51 -1.57 -5.73
N SER A 115 3.45 -1.38 -4.81
CA SER A 115 3.61 -2.21 -3.61
C SER A 115 2.38 -2.17 -2.72
N THR A 116 1.83 -0.99 -2.44
CA THR A 116 0.62 -0.85 -1.60
C THR A 116 -0.59 -1.50 -2.27
N THR A 117 -0.77 -1.35 -3.58
CA THR A 117 -1.84 -2.04 -4.32
C THR A 117 -1.66 -3.56 -4.23
N LEU A 118 -0.44 -4.09 -4.40
CA LEU A 118 -0.18 -5.53 -4.26
C LEU A 118 -0.51 -6.05 -2.85
N VAL A 119 -0.13 -5.31 -1.81
CA VAL A 119 -0.43 -5.70 -0.42
C VAL A 119 -1.94 -5.70 -0.16
N ILE A 120 -2.67 -4.71 -0.70
CA ILE A 120 -4.13 -4.70 -0.57
C ILE A 120 -4.78 -5.84 -1.33
N CYS A 121 -4.32 -6.14 -2.54
CA CYS A 121 -4.80 -7.32 -3.26
C CYS A 121 -4.56 -8.58 -2.43
N LEU A 122 -3.41 -8.70 -1.77
CA LEU A 122 -3.12 -9.82 -0.89
C LEU A 122 -4.05 -9.88 0.33
N ILE A 123 -4.26 -8.76 1.04
CA ILE A 123 -5.21 -8.68 2.16
C ILE A 123 -6.62 -9.05 1.71
N ALA A 124 -7.04 -8.54 0.54
CA ALA A 124 -8.35 -8.84 -0.01
C ALA A 124 -8.49 -10.32 -0.34
N CYS A 125 -7.50 -10.95 -0.98
CA CYS A 125 -7.51 -12.39 -1.20
C CYS A 125 -7.58 -13.19 0.11
N VAL A 126 -6.77 -12.82 1.11
CA VAL A 126 -6.73 -13.51 2.41
C VAL A 126 -8.06 -13.42 3.15
N LEU A 127 -8.81 -12.32 3.02
CA LEU A 127 -10.09 -12.13 3.71
C LEU A 127 -11.30 -12.61 2.90
N VAL A 128 -11.33 -12.37 1.59
CA VAL A 128 -12.49 -12.69 0.74
C VAL A 128 -12.64 -14.20 0.54
N ILE A 129 -11.53 -14.93 0.34
CA ILE A 129 -11.56 -16.39 0.10
C ILE A 129 -12.20 -17.15 1.28
N PRO A 130 -11.74 -17.00 2.54
CA PRO A 130 -12.34 -17.74 3.64
C PRO A 130 -13.73 -17.23 4.01
N LEU A 131 -13.96 -15.91 3.92
CA LEU A 131 -15.17 -15.29 4.43
C LEU A 131 -16.31 -15.22 3.39
N HIS A 132 -16.06 -15.71 2.15
CA HIS A 132 -17.01 -15.73 1.03
C HIS A 132 -17.77 -14.41 0.90
N ILE A 133 -17.02 -13.31 0.84
CA ILE A 133 -17.58 -11.96 0.74
C ILE A 133 -18.04 -11.74 -0.69
N ASP A 134 -19.34 -11.72 -0.92
CA ASP A 134 -19.89 -11.14 -2.15
C ASP A 134 -19.58 -9.64 -2.12
N ILE A 135 -18.76 -9.17 -3.06
CA ILE A 135 -18.47 -7.74 -3.21
C ILE A 135 -19.54 -7.16 -4.13
N PRO A 136 -20.64 -6.56 -3.62
CA PRO A 136 -21.51 -5.79 -4.47
C PRO A 136 -20.73 -4.56 -4.92
N LEU A 137 -20.22 -4.56 -6.15
CA LEU A 137 -19.76 -3.36 -6.85
C LEU A 137 -20.97 -2.45 -7.20
N ARG A 138 -21.82 -2.17 -6.21
CA ARG A 138 -22.93 -1.24 -6.31
C ARG A 138 -22.44 0.12 -5.84
N TRP A 139 -22.43 1.07 -6.78
CA TRP A 139 -22.12 2.48 -6.57
C TRP A 139 -22.94 3.16 -5.44
N GLY A 140 -24.04 2.53 -5.00
CA GLY A 140 -24.93 3.01 -3.94
C GLY A 140 -24.38 2.88 -2.50
N VAL A 141 -23.31 2.13 -2.25
CA VAL A 141 -22.74 1.92 -0.90
C VAL A 141 -22.16 3.22 -0.30
N PHE A 142 -21.77 4.18 -1.14
CA PHE A 142 -21.25 5.48 -0.67
C PHE A 142 -22.30 6.33 0.08
N ARG A 143 -23.61 6.04 -0.08
CA ARG A 143 -24.69 6.82 0.57
C ARG A 143 -25.06 6.34 1.97
N SER A 144 -24.71 5.12 2.36
CA SER A 144 -25.08 4.56 3.67
C SER A 144 -23.99 4.70 4.74
N CYS A 145 -22.86 5.35 4.40
CA CYS A 145 -21.70 5.50 5.28
C CYS A 145 -21.55 6.93 5.85
N TRP A 146 -22.61 7.75 5.74
CA TRP A 146 -22.77 9.06 6.37
C TRP A 146 -24.13 9.13 7.06
#